data_AF-A0A1N7FNS5-F1
#
_entry.id   AF-A0A1N7FNS5-F1
#
_cell.length_a   1.000
_cell.length_b   1.000
_cell.length_c   1.000
_cell.angle_alpha   90.00
_cell.angle_beta   90.00
_cell.angle_gamma   90.00
#
_symmetry.space_group_name_H-M   'P 1'
#
loop_
_entity.id
_entity.type
_entity.pdbx_description
1 polymer ?
#
loop_
_entity_poly.entity_id
_entity_poly.type
_entity_poly.pdbx_seq_one_letter_code
_entity_poly.pdbx_strand_id
1 'polypeptide(L)'
;MWSKEHYLGGIASGDINYRRFEAVSGIDVMVDGSLAVLRYRSLIDIAVQGQTPGLLECWHLDCYRRDRHGGPWRVRWSQATAIDGP
;
A
#
# COMPACT_ATOMS: atom_id res chain seq x y z
N MET A 1 1.37 6.53 -12.18
CA MET A 1 2.00 6.44 -10.84
C MET A 1 1.77 7.76 -10.13
N TRP A 2 1.26 7.78 -8.90
CA TRP A 2 1.03 9.02 -8.14
C TRP A 2 2.28 9.41 -7.36
N SER A 3 2.58 10.71 -7.27
CA SER A 3 3.57 11.20 -6.31
C SER A 3 3.02 11.12 -4.89
N LYS A 4 3.91 11.18 -3.90
CA LYS A 4 3.52 11.19 -2.48
C LYS A 4 2.60 12.38 -2.17
N GLU A 5 2.95 13.56 -2.67
CA GLU A 5 2.20 14.79 -2.44
C GLU A 5 0.80 14.71 -3.04
N HIS A 6 0.67 14.18 -4.27
CA HIS A 6 -0.62 14.00 -4.92
C HIS A 6 -1.49 12.99 -4.16
N TYR A 7 -0.91 11.86 -3.76
CA TYR A 7 -1.63 10.82 -3.01
C TYR A 7 -2.12 11.32 -1.65
N LEU A 8 -1.24 11.93 -0.86
CA LEU A 8 -1.60 12.45 0.47
C LEU A 8 -2.57 13.62 0.37
N GLY A 9 -2.42 14.48 -0.64
CA GLY A 9 -3.35 15.57 -0.93
C GLY A 9 -4.75 15.05 -1.22
N GLY A 10 -4.87 14.04 -2.09
CA GLY A 10 -6.17 13.43 -2.42
C GLY A 10 -6.82 12.71 -1.23
N ILE A 11 -6.03 12.09 -0.34
CA ILE A 11 -6.56 11.54 0.91
C ILE A 11 -7.10 12.66 1.81
N ALA A 12 -6.34 13.74 1.97
CA ALA A 12 -6.71 14.84 2.84
C ALA A 12 -7.96 15.60 2.35
N SER A 13 -8.14 15.73 1.03
CA SER A 13 -9.34 16.34 0.43
C SER A 13 -10.55 15.40 0.42
N GLY A 14 -10.35 14.08 0.56
CA GLY A 14 -11.38 13.06 0.39
C GLY A 14 -11.62 12.65 -1.06
N ASP A 15 -10.86 13.20 -2.01
CA ASP A 15 -10.87 12.74 -3.41
C ASP A 15 -10.37 11.30 -3.55
N ILE A 16 -9.53 10.86 -2.62
CA ILE A 16 -9.13 9.47 -2.43
C ILE A 16 -9.71 9.01 -1.10
N ASN A 17 -10.69 8.12 -1.15
CA ASN A 17 -11.36 7.62 0.04
C ASN A 17 -11.21 6.10 0.13
N TYR A 18 -10.36 5.64 1.06
CA TYR A 18 -10.24 4.23 1.40
C TYR A 18 -11.39 3.82 2.33
N ARG A 19 -12.25 2.94 1.83
CA ARG A 19 -13.34 2.32 2.61
C ARG A 19 -12.88 1.01 3.23
N ARG A 20 -11.96 0.32 2.55
CA ARG A 20 -11.31 -0.89 3.04
C ARG A 20 -9.88 -0.95 2.54
N PHE A 21 -8.97 -1.33 3.43
CA PHE A 21 -7.63 -1.77 3.11
C PHE A 21 -7.18 -2.70 4.22
N GLU A 22 -7.13 -4.00 3.91
CA GLU A 22 -6.70 -5.02 4.86
C GLU A 22 -5.82 -6.07 4.18
N ALA A 23 -4.93 -6.68 4.97
CA ALA A 23 -4.23 -7.90 4.55
C ALA A 23 -5.16 -9.10 4.68
N VAL A 24 -5.28 -9.90 3.62
CA VAL A 24 -6.11 -11.12 3.56
C VAL A 24 -5.27 -12.41 3.46
N SER A 25 -3.96 -12.28 3.64
CA SER A 25 -3.03 -13.37 3.84
C SER A 25 -2.12 -13.07 5.03
N GLY A 26 -1.29 -14.05 5.42
CA GLY A 26 -0.09 -13.74 6.19
C GLY A 26 0.78 -12.73 5.43
N ILE A 27 1.50 -11.90 6.19
CA ILE A 27 2.49 -10.97 5.65
C ILE A 27 3.85 -11.66 5.72
N ASP A 28 4.39 -12.00 4.55
CA ASP A 28 5.76 -12.48 4.45
C ASP A 28 6.73 -11.30 4.53
N VAL A 29 7.80 -11.46 5.30
CA VAL A 29 8.71 -10.38 5.66
C VAL A 29 10.15 -10.84 5.50
N MET A 30 10.86 -10.22 4.57
CA MET A 30 12.32 -10.32 4.48
C MET A 30 12.95 -9.08 5.12
N VAL A 31 13.88 -9.27 6.07
CA VAL A 31 14.59 -8.16 6.73
C VAL A 31 16.10 -8.36 6.57
N ASP A 32 16.79 -7.30 6.14
CA ASP A 32 18.24 -7.21 6.15
C ASP A 32 18.69 -5.82 6.64
N GLY A 33 19.27 -5.79 7.84
CA GLY A 33 19.76 -4.58 8.49
C GLY A 33 18.70 -3.49 8.67
N SER A 34 18.71 -2.49 7.79
CA SER A 34 17.76 -1.36 7.77
C SER A 34 16.83 -1.37 6.56
N LEU A 35 16.73 -2.50 5.87
CA LEU A 35 15.78 -2.76 4.78
C LEU A 35 14.79 -3.86 5.21
N ALA A 36 13.51 -3.66 4.94
CA ALA A 36 12.50 -4.69 5.05
C ALA A 36 11.65 -4.72 3.77
N VAL A 37 11.35 -5.91 3.27
CA VAL A 37 10.49 -6.15 2.11
C VAL A 37 9.32 -7.01 2.58
N LEU A 38 8.11 -6.49 2.39
CA LEU A 38 6.87 -7.13 2.78
C LEU A 38 6.13 -7.61 1.54
N ARG A 39 5.56 -8.82 1.60
CA ARG A 39 4.73 -9.38 0.56
C ARG A 39 3.46 -10.00 1.15
N TYR A 40 2.31 -9.59 0.65
CA TYR A 40 1.01 -10.08 1.14
C TYR A 40 -0.08 -9.89 0.07
N ARG A 41 -1.22 -10.57 0.25
CA ARG A 41 -2.45 -10.23 -0.47
C ARG A 41 -3.23 -9.20 0.34
N SER A 42 -3.78 -8.21 -0.33
CA SER A 42 -4.66 -7.20 0.26
C SER A 42 -5.99 -7.12 -0.47
N LEU A 43 -7.02 -6.75 0.27
CA LEU A 43 -8.33 -6.42 -0.25
C LEU A 43 -8.57 -4.93 -0.07
N ILE A 44 -8.79 -4.22 -1.18
CA ILE A 44 -8.86 -2.77 -1.22
C ILE A 44 -10.22 -2.35 -1.80
N ASP A 45 -10.93 -1.48 -1.09
CA ASP A 45 -12.06 -0.73 -1.61
C ASP A 45 -11.72 0.76 -1.50
N ILE A 46 -11.55 1.38 -2.67
CA ILE A 46 -11.11 2.76 -2.82
C ILE A 46 -12.08 3.49 -3.74
N ALA A 47 -12.54 4.66 -3.31
CA ALA A 47 -13.23 5.60 -4.19
C ALA A 47 -12.27 6.71 -4.60
N VAL A 48 -12.20 7.01 -5.90
CA VAL A 48 -11.37 8.07 -6.46
C VAL A 48 -12.27 9.05 -7.22
N GLN A 49 -12.31 10.30 -6.78
CA GLN A 49 -13.18 11.35 -7.35
C GLN A 49 -14.65 10.89 -7.47
N GLY A 50 -15.13 10.19 -6.43
CA GLY A 50 -16.49 9.62 -6.37
C GLY A 50 -16.69 8.34 -7.19
N GLN A 51 -15.73 7.93 -8.02
CA GLN A 51 -15.80 6.67 -8.77
C GLN A 51 -15.41 5.48 -7.90
N THR A 52 -16.17 4.39 -8.01
CA THR A 52 -15.99 3.19 -7.20
C THR A 52 -15.73 1.99 -8.11
N PRO A 53 -14.46 1.62 -8.35
CA PRO A 53 -14.11 0.51 -9.23
C PRO A 53 -14.53 -0.87 -8.68
N GLY A 54 -14.95 -0.94 -7.41
CA GLY A 54 -15.31 -2.18 -6.73
C GLY A 54 -14.18 -2.71 -5.84
N LEU A 55 -14.42 -3.86 -5.21
CA LEU A 55 -13.42 -4.52 -4.38
C LEU A 55 -12.29 -5.05 -5.28
N LEU A 56 -11.06 -4.63 -4.98
CA LEU A 56 -9.84 -5.09 -5.64
C LEU A 56 -9.08 -6.02 -4.70
N GLU A 57 -8.96 -7.29 -5.07
CA GLU A 57 -7.93 -8.15 -4.48
C GLU A 57 -6.63 -7.95 -5.24
N CYS A 58 -5.54 -7.75 -4.50
CA CYS A 58 -4.24 -7.54 -5.11
C CYS A 58 -3.12 -8.13 -4.28
N TRP A 59 -2.06 -8.41 -5.00
CA TRP A 59 -0.75 -8.74 -4.48
C TRP A 59 -0.02 -7.43 -4.12
N HIS A 60 0.24 -7.20 -2.84
CA HIS A 60 0.94 -6.01 -2.33
C HIS A 60 2.42 -6.28 -2.07
N LEU A 61 3.30 -5.36 -2.47
CA LEU A 61 4.75 -5.38 -2.20
C LEU A 61 5.15 -4.02 -1.63
N ASP A 62 5.68 -4.01 -0.42
CA ASP A 62 6.15 -2.79 0.24
C ASP A 62 7.62 -2.92 0.64
N CYS A 63 8.40 -1.89 0.34
CA CYS A 63 9.80 -1.80 0.73
C CYS A 63 9.97 -0.68 1.76
N TYR A 64 10.43 -1.03 2.96
CA TYR A 64 10.68 -0.10 4.04
C TYR A 64 12.17 0.11 4.27
N ARG A 65 12.55 1.35 4.60
CA ARG A 65 13.88 1.66 5.13
C ARG A 65 13.75 2.19 6.55
N ARG A 66 14.59 1.69 7.46
CA ARG A 66 14.71 2.25 8.81
C ARG A 66 15.61 3.47 8.76
N ASP A 67 15.17 4.56 9.38
CA ASP A 67 16.00 5.76 9.53
C ASP A 67 17.30 5.46 10.30
N ARG A 68 18.29 6.33 10.14
CA ARG A 68 19.57 6.26 10.87
C ARG A 68 19.35 6.15 12.38
N HIS A 69 20.28 5.47 13.06
CA HIS A 69 20.28 5.28 14.52
C HIS A 69 19.04 4.54 15.07
N GLY A 70 18.43 3.66 14.27
CA GLY A 70 17.29 2.87 14.73
C GLY A 70 15.99 3.68 14.83
N GLY A 71 15.89 4.79 14.09
CA GLY A 71 14.66 5.56 13.96
C GLY A 71 13.52 4.76 13.29
N PRO A 72 12.38 5.41 12.98
CA PRO A 72 11.21 4.71 12.46
C PRO A 72 11.48 4.07 11.10
N TRP A 73 10.73 3.01 10.81
CA TRP A 73 10.60 2.48 9.46
C TRP A 73 9.74 3.41 8.62
N ARG A 74 10.15 3.65 7.38
CA ARG A 74 9.39 4.43 6.40
C ARG A 74 9.30 3.67 5.11
N VAL A 75 8.09 3.59 4.55
CA VAL A 75 7.89 3.06 3.21
C VAL A 75 8.65 3.91 2.20
N ARG A 76 9.43 3.24 1.34
CA ARG A 76 10.19 3.85 0.24
C ARG A 76 9.53 3.57 -1.09
N TRP A 77 9.00 2.36 -1.24
CA TRP A 77 8.29 1.91 -2.43
C TRP A 77 7.11 1.03 -2.00
N SER A 78 6.05 1.11 -2.78
CA SER A 78 4.85 0.29 -2.63
C SER A 78 4.33 -0.01 -4.03
N GLN A 79 3.91 -1.25 -4.25
CA GLN A 79 3.29 -1.70 -5.49
C GLN A 79 2.15 -2.65 -5.16
N ALA A 80 1.00 -2.41 -5.78
CA ALA A 80 -0.12 -3.34 -5.81
C ALA A 80 -0.28 -3.87 -7.23
N THR A 81 -0.40 -5.19 -7.36
CA THR A 81 -0.70 -5.87 -8.62
C THR A 81 -2.04 -6.55 -8.48
N ALA A 82 -3.02 -6.18 -9.30
CA ALA A 82 -4.33 -6.82 -9.31
C ALA A 82 -4.18 -8.35 -9.45
N ILE A 83 -4.96 -9.08 -8.67
CA ILE A 83 -5.16 -10.51 -8.92
C ILE A 83 -6.43 -10.56 -9.77
N ASP A 84 -6.26 -10.73 -11.07
CA ASP A 84 -7.41 -11.03 -11.91
C ASP A 84 -7.93 -12.42 -11.50
N GLY A 85 -9.25 -12.55 -11.39
CA GLY A 85 -9.88 -13.87 -11.27
C GLY A 85 -9.55 -14.73 -12.50
N PRO A 86 -9.78 -16.05 -12.44
CA PRO A 86 -9.61 -16.93 -13.61
C PRO A 86 -10.37 -16.44 -14.85
#